data_AF-A0A927NCX8-F1
#
_entry.id   AF-A0A927NCX8-F1
#
_cell.length_a   1.000
_cell.length_b   1.000
_cell.length_c   1.000
_cell.angle_alpha   90.00
_cell.angle_beta   90.00
_cell.angle_gamma   90.00
#
_symmetry.space_group_name_H-M   'P 1'
#
loop_
_entity.id
_entity.type
_entity.pdbx_description
1 polymer ?
#
loop_
_entity_poly.entity_id
_entity_poly.type
_entity_poly.pdbx_seq_one_letter_code
_entity_poly.pdbx_strand_id
1 'polypeptide(L)' 'MRIVIKVGTSTLAHATGRLNIRRTNELCRVLSDLKNAGHEVILVSSGA' A
#
# COMPACT_ATOMS: atom_id res chain seq x y z
N MET A 1 5.73 -14.38 -9.53
CA MET A 1 4.27 -14.41 -9.25
C MET A 1 3.72 -13.01 -9.46
N ARG A 2 2.51 -12.88 -10.02
CA ARG A 2 1.80 -11.60 -10.14
C ARG A 2 0.84 -11.45 -8.96
N ILE A 3 0.94 -10.34 -8.24
CA ILE A 3 0.20 -10.07 -7.00
C ILE A 3 -0.55 -8.74 -7.16
N VAL A 4 -1.86 -8.76 -6.92
CA VAL A 4 -2.69 -7.56 -6.88
C VAL A 4 -3.05 -7.26 -5.44
N ILE A 5 -2.68 -6.08 -4.96
CA ILE A 5 -2.92 -5.65 -3.58
C ILE A 5 -3.93 -4.50 -3.62
N LYS A 6 -5.13 -4.75 -3.08
CA LYS A 6 -6.13 -3.70 -2.87
C LYS A 6 -5.96 -3.12 -1.48
N VAL A 7 -5.90 -1.79 -1.39
CA VAL A 7 -5.87 -1.09 -0.11
C VAL A 7 -7.04 -0.11 -0.04
N GLY A 8 -7.75 -0.09 1.09
CA GLY A 8 -8.88 0.79 1.35
C GLY A 8 -8.47 2.08 2.07
N THR A 9 -9.34 3.10 2.03
CA THR A 9 -9.09 4.41 2.68
C THR A 9 -8.86 4.27 4.19
N SER A 10 -9.58 3.36 4.87
CA SER A 10 -9.43 3.09 6.30
C SER A 10 -8.06 2.50 6.67
N THR A 11 -7.35 1.90 5.71
CA THR A 11 -5.99 1.41 5.91
C THR A 11 -4.99 2.56 5.79
N LEU A 12 -5.16 3.46 4.82
CA LEU A 12 -4.20 4.52 4.49
C LEU A 12 -4.41 5.83 5.25
N ALA A 13 -5.61 6.11 5.73
CA ALA A 13 -5.98 7.36 6.36
C ALA A 13 -6.31 7.20 7.85
N HIS A 14 -6.17 8.30 8.59
CA HIS A 14 -6.80 8.44 9.89
C HIS A 14 -8.33 8.50 9.75
N ALA A 15 -9.06 8.35 10.86
CA ALA A 15 -10.52 8.52 10.87
C ALA A 15 -10.96 9.91 10.37
N THR A 16 -10.07 10.90 10.42
CA THR A 16 -10.29 12.26 9.88
C THR A 16 -10.24 12.33 8.35
N GLY A 17 -9.93 11.23 7.65
CA GLY A 17 -9.76 11.17 6.20
C GLY A 17 -8.38 11.64 5.72
N ARG A 18 -7.53 12.21 6.59
CA ARG A 18 -6.17 12.59 6.23
C ARG A 18 -5.26 11.36 6.14
N LEU A 19 -4.38 11.34 5.15
CA LEU A 19 -3.40 10.28 4.99
C LEU A 19 -2.53 10.10 6.23
N ASN A 20 -2.33 8.84 6.61
CA ASN A 20 -1.41 8.43 7.65
C ASN A 20 -0.08 8.04 7.02
N ILE A 21 0.85 9.01 6.96
CA ILE A 21 2.16 8.83 6.32
C ILE A 21 2.98 7.67 6.88
N ARG A 22 2.79 7.30 8.16
CA ARG A 22 3.51 6.19 8.78
C ARG A 22 3.07 4.85 8.17
N ARG A 23 1.76 4.64 8.04
CA ARG A 23 1.19 3.44 7.41
C ARG A 23 1.56 3.35 5.93
N THR A 24 1.54 4.48 5.22
CA THR A 24 1.95 4.52 3.81
C THR A 24 3.43 4.16 3.67
N ASN A 25 4.31 4.65 4.56
CA ASN A 25 5.73 4.32 4.52
C ASN A 25 6.01 2.83 4.79
N GLU A 26 5.32 2.24 5.78
CA GLU A 26 5.41 0.80 6.04
C GLU A 26 4.94 -0.02 4.84
N LEU A 27 3.82 0.38 4.21
CA LEU A 27 3.33 -0.26 2.99
C LEU A 27 4.37 -0.19 1.86
N CYS A 28 4.98 0.98 1.63
CA CYS A 28 6.02 1.13 0.61
C CYS A 28 7.21 0.18 0.83
N ARG A 29 7.63 -0.06 2.08
CA ARG A 29 8.71 -1.01 2.39
C ARG A 29 8.34 -2.43 1.99
N VAL A 30 7.16 -2.90 2.43
CA VAL A 30 6.67 -4.25 2.09
C VAL A 30 6.52 -4.43 0.58
N LEU A 31 5.97 -3.44 -0.12
CA LEU A 31 5.83 -3.50 -1.59
C LEU A 31 7.20 -3.54 -2.29
N SER A 32 8.19 -2.83 -1.76
CA SER A 32 9.55 -2.83 -2.29
C SER A 32 10.22 -4.18 -2.09
N ASP A 33 10.06 -4.80 -0.92
CA ASP A 33 10.60 -6.15 -0.64
C ASP A 33 10.00 -7.19 -1.59
N LEU A 34 8.67 -7.16 -1.79
CA LEU A 34 8.00 -8.05 -2.74
C LEU A 34 8.49 -7.86 -4.18
N LYS A 35 8.67 -6.61 -4.62
CA LYS A 35 9.22 -6.31 -5.95
C LYS A 35 10.65 -6.81 -6.08
N ASN A 36 11.48 -6.59 -5.06
CA ASN A 36 12.89 -7.01 -5.04
C ASN A 36 13.05 -8.54 -4.98
N ALA A 37 12.08 -9.25 -4.41
CA ALA A 37 12.00 -10.71 -4.47
C ALA A 37 11.59 -11.26 -5.86
N GLY A 38 11.42 -10.40 -6.86
CA GLY A 38 11.08 -10.79 -8.23
C GLY A 38 9.58 -10.99 -8.48
N HIS A 39 8.72 -10.45 -7.60
CA HIS A 39 7.28 -10.45 -7.83
C HIS A 39 6.84 -9.25 -8.67
N GLU A 40 5.84 -9.47 -9.51
CA GLU A 40 5.15 -8.39 -10.20
C GLU A 40 4.00 -7.91 -9.31
N VAL A 41 4.10 -6.67 -8.84
CA VAL A 41 3.17 -6.11 -7.84
C VAL A 41 2.34 -5.01 -8.46
N ILE A 42 1.01 -5.14 -8.34
CA ILE A 42 0.04 -4.10 -8.73
C ILE A 42 -0.67 -3.63 -7.47
N LEU A 43 -0.53 -2.34 -7.13
CA LEU A 43 -1.23 -1.71 -6.02
C LEU A 43 -2.47 -0.97 -6.52
N VAL A 44 -3.64 -1.30 -5.97
CA VAL A 44 -4.90 -0.57 -6.23
C VAL A 44 -5.33 0.12 -4.94
N SER A 45 -5.15 1.43 -4.86
CA SER A 45 -5.45 2.24 -3.68
C SER A 45 -6.85 2.88 -3.75
N SER A 46 -7.42 3.16 -2.58
CA SER A 46 -8.56 4.07 -2.38
C SER A 46 -8.10 5.20 -1.45
N GLY A 47 -8.76 6.35 -1.45
CA GLY A 47 -8.36 7.51 -0.63
C GLY A 47 -7.63 8.61 -1.40
N ALA A 48 -7.91 8.72 -2.70
CA ALA A 48 -7.74 9.95 -3.46
C ALA A 48 -8.72 11.03 -2.97
#